data_AF-A0A2E4BZV9-F1
#
_entry.id   AF-A0A2E4BZV9-F1
#
_cell.length_a   1.000
_cell.length_b   1.000
_cell.length_c   1.000
_cell.angle_alpha   90.00
_cell.angle_beta   90.00
_cell.angle_gamma   90.00
#
_symmetry.space_group_name_H-M   'P 1'
#
loop_
_entity.id
_entity.type
_entity.pdbx_description
1 polymer ?
#
loop_
_entity_poly.entity_id
_entity_poly.type
_entity_poly.pdbx_seq_one_letter_code
_entity_poly.pdbx_strand_id
1 'polypeptide(L)'
;MIAHNQRGGAVSEARFLGLAVSLTVALAVCSSPARAQAPGVGDTGYFTAAQAARGSDIYTAQCASCHGAALDDGSAPPLTGDYFVQSWERPGV
;
A
#
# COMPACT_ATOMS: atom_id res chain seq x y z
N MET A 1 58.45 48.01 -18.48
CA MET A 1 58.17 46.57 -18.70
C MET A 1 57.67 45.93 -17.41
N ILE A 2 56.36 45.69 -17.28
CA ILE A 2 55.80 44.79 -16.26
C ILE A 2 54.77 43.90 -16.98
N ALA A 3 55.05 42.61 -17.06
CA ALA A 3 54.21 41.61 -17.68
C ALA A 3 53.12 41.17 -16.70
N HIS A 4 51.84 41.24 -17.13
CA HIS A 4 50.75 40.61 -16.39
C HIS A 4 50.63 39.14 -16.79
N ASN A 5 50.90 38.30 -15.80
CA ASN A 5 50.91 36.84 -15.84
C ASN A 5 49.47 36.28 -15.83
N GLN A 6 49.06 35.67 -16.95
CA GLN A 6 47.79 34.96 -17.07
C GLN A 6 47.92 33.52 -16.56
N ARG A 7 47.33 33.21 -15.40
CA ARG A 7 47.18 31.85 -14.86
C ARG A 7 45.72 31.59 -14.45
N GLY A 8 44.82 31.52 -15.44
CA GLY A 8 43.36 31.41 -15.19
C GLY A 8 42.64 30.16 -15.73
N GLY A 9 43.28 29.29 -16.52
CA GLY A 9 42.55 28.26 -17.29
C GLY A 9 42.33 26.91 -16.61
N ALA A 10 43.35 26.35 -15.93
CA ALA A 10 43.39 24.91 -15.64
C ALA A 10 42.56 24.44 -14.43
N VAL A 11 42.19 25.33 -13.51
CA VAL A 11 41.49 24.97 -12.25
C VAL A 11 39.97 24.88 -12.38
N SER A 12 39.38 25.38 -13.48
CA SER A 12 37.94 25.37 -13.71
C SER A 12 37.45 24.02 -14.24
N GLU A 13 38.16 23.45 -15.22
CA GLU A 13 37.77 22.20 -15.92
C GLU A 13 37.80 20.97 -15.01
N ALA A 14 38.77 20.89 -14.09
CA ALA A 14 38.87 19.81 -13.11
C ALA A 14 37.71 19.79 -12.10
N ARG A 15 37.13 20.95 -11.79
CA ARG A 15 35.98 21.08 -10.88
C ARG A 15 34.68 20.63 -11.54
N PHE A 16 34.52 20.89 -12.83
CA PHE A 16 33.36 20.41 -13.60
C PHE A 16 33.41 18.90 -13.85
N LEU A 17 34.58 18.32 -14.13
CA LEU A 17 34.73 16.87 -14.23
C LEU A 17 34.47 16.15 -12.89
N GLY A 18 34.97 16.69 -11.78
CA GLY A 18 34.77 16.08 -10.45
C GLY A 18 33.30 16.04 -10.00
N LEU A 19 32.52 17.09 -10.33
CA LEU A 19 31.10 17.16 -10.04
C LEU A 19 30.29 16.20 -10.92
N ALA A 20 30.62 16.12 -12.21
CA ALA A 20 29.94 15.22 -13.15
C ALA A 20 30.14 13.74 -12.79
N VAL A 21 31.35 13.35 -12.36
CA VAL A 21 31.66 11.99 -11.90
C VAL A 21 30.97 11.66 -10.57
N SER A 22 30.92 12.62 -9.64
CA SER A 22 30.22 12.44 -8.37
C SER A 22 28.71 12.26 -8.55
N LEU A 23 28.11 12.98 -9.51
CA LEU A 23 26.69 12.90 -9.82
C LEU A 23 26.33 11.55 -10.46
N THR A 24 27.13 11.04 -11.40
CA THR A 24 26.86 9.73 -12.04
C THR A 24 26.98 8.56 -11.06
N VAL A 25 27.94 8.61 -10.13
CA VAL A 25 28.06 7.60 -9.06
C VAL A 25 26.86 7.66 -8.10
N ALA A 26 26.38 8.84 -7.76
CA ALA A 26 25.20 9.00 -6.89
C ALA A 26 23.92 8.43 -7.52
N LEU A 27 23.70 8.64 -8.82
CA LEU A 27 22.53 8.09 -9.52
C LEU A 27 22.59 6.55 -9.64
N ALA A 28 23.78 5.96 -9.78
CA ALA A 28 23.94 4.51 -9.82
C ALA A 28 23.61 3.83 -8.47
N VAL A 29 23.95 4.46 -7.34
CA VAL A 29 23.71 3.92 -5.99
C VAL A 29 22.23 3.99 -5.58
N CYS A 30 21.46 4.95 -6.10
CA CYS A 30 20.04 5.11 -5.77
C CYS A 30 19.09 4.25 -6.63
N SER A 31 19.62 3.41 -7.52
CA SER A 31 18.84 2.51 -8.37
C SER A 31 18.30 1.32 -7.54
N SER A 32 17.35 1.59 -6.66
CA SER A 32 16.60 0.54 -5.98
C SER A 32 15.79 -0.23 -7.03
N PRO A 33 15.93 -1.57 -7.15
CA PRO A 33 15.02 -2.31 -8.01
C PRO A 33 13.60 -2.11 -7.49
N ALA A 34 12.71 -1.61 -8.34
CA ALA A 34 11.28 -1.57 -8.05
C ALA A 34 10.83 -3.02 -7.77
N ARG A 35 10.69 -3.36 -6.49
CA ARG A 35 10.06 -4.62 -6.10
C ARG A 35 8.61 -4.51 -6.54
N ALA A 36 8.21 -5.30 -7.53
CA ALA A 36 6.80 -5.50 -7.83
C ALA A 36 6.11 -5.85 -6.50
N GLN A 37 5.17 -5.02 -6.07
CA GLN A 37 4.38 -5.29 -4.89
C GLN A 37 3.65 -6.61 -5.18
N ALA A 38 3.91 -7.65 -4.38
CA ALA A 38 3.04 -8.82 -4.41
C ALA A 38 1.60 -8.32 -4.15
N PRO A 39 0.58 -8.89 -4.81
CA PRO A 39 -0.80 -8.51 -4.54
C PRO A 39 -1.03 -8.51 -3.03
N GLY A 40 -1.52 -7.39 -2.49
CA GLY A 40 -1.85 -7.31 -1.08
C GLY A 40 -2.93 -8.33 -0.74
N VAL A 41 -3.08 -8.67 0.54
CA VAL A 41 -4.18 -9.54 1.01
C VAL A 41 -5.57 -9.01 0.58
N GLY A 42 -5.70 -7.70 0.35
CA GLY A 42 -6.90 -7.10 -0.22
C GLY A 42 -7.14 -7.41 -1.72
N ASP A 43 -6.08 -7.64 -2.49
CA ASP A 43 -6.16 -7.88 -3.94
C ASP A 43 -6.60 -9.31 -4.28
N THR A 44 -6.53 -10.23 -3.32
CA THR A 44 -6.91 -11.65 -3.45
C THR A 44 -8.09 -12.05 -2.56
N GLY A 45 -8.64 -11.10 -1.80
CA GLY A 45 -9.71 -11.32 -0.82
C GLY A 45 -9.18 -11.74 0.55
N TYR A 46 -9.82 -11.25 1.62
CA TYR A 46 -9.46 -11.55 3.01
C TYR A 46 -9.76 -13.01 3.43
N PHE A 47 -10.51 -13.74 2.62
CA PHE A 47 -10.89 -15.14 2.85
C PHE A 47 -11.07 -15.88 1.52
N THR A 48 -10.97 -17.21 1.58
CA THR A 48 -11.16 -18.11 0.44
C THR A 48 -12.64 -18.43 0.23
N ALA A 49 -13.01 -18.85 -0.98
CA ALA A 49 -14.35 -19.35 -1.28
C ALA A 49 -14.76 -20.53 -0.37
N ALA A 50 -13.81 -21.40 -0.01
CA ALA A 50 -14.07 -22.52 0.90
C ALA A 50 -14.34 -22.06 2.35
N GLN A 51 -13.76 -20.93 2.78
CA GLN A 51 -14.11 -20.31 4.06
C GLN A 51 -15.51 -19.69 4.00
N ALA A 52 -15.85 -19.02 2.90
CA ALA A 52 -17.18 -18.44 2.69
C ALA A 52 -18.28 -19.51 2.74
N ALA A 53 -18.08 -20.63 2.02
CA ALA A 53 -19.04 -21.74 2.00
C ALA A 53 -19.27 -22.33 3.40
N ARG A 54 -18.20 -22.67 4.13
CA ARG A 54 -18.33 -23.15 5.51
C ARG A 54 -18.98 -22.12 6.44
N GLY A 55 -18.66 -20.85 6.27
CA GLY A 55 -19.28 -19.76 7.03
C GLY A 55 -20.79 -19.66 6.76
N SER A 56 -21.21 -19.83 5.50
CA SER A 56 -22.62 -19.88 5.12
C SER A 56 -23.37 -21.01 5.81
N ASP A 57 -22.81 -22.23 5.83
CA ASP A 57 -23.45 -23.38 6.50
C ASP A 57 -23.65 -23.12 8.00
N ILE A 58 -22.62 -22.57 8.65
CA ILE A 58 -22.67 -22.18 10.07
C ILE A 58 -23.72 -21.09 10.30
N TYR A 59 -23.73 -20.06 9.46
CA TYR A 59 -24.68 -18.95 9.56
C TYR A 59 -26.13 -19.44 9.49
N THR A 60 -26.44 -20.28 8.50
CA THR A 60 -27.78 -20.86 8.34
C THR A 60 -28.18 -21.68 9.57
N ALA A 61 -27.25 -22.46 10.14
CA ALA A 61 -27.55 -23.33 11.28
C ALA A 61 -27.69 -22.57 12.62
N GLN A 62 -27.00 -21.45 12.79
CA GLN A 62 -26.81 -20.84 14.12
C GLN A 62 -27.30 -19.38 14.22
N CYS A 63 -27.32 -18.62 13.13
CA CYS A 63 -27.51 -17.17 13.15
C CYS A 63 -28.82 -16.75 12.46
N ALA A 64 -29.17 -17.44 11.38
CA ALA A 64 -30.28 -17.06 10.50
C ALA A 64 -31.66 -17.08 11.21
N SER A 65 -31.80 -17.82 12.31
CA SER A 65 -33.04 -17.84 13.10
C SER A 65 -33.43 -16.47 13.67
N CYS A 66 -32.44 -15.60 13.92
CA CYS A 66 -32.65 -14.25 14.44
C CYS A 66 -32.35 -13.17 13.40
N HIS A 67 -31.27 -13.35 12.64
CA HIS A 67 -30.77 -12.35 11.69
C HIS A 67 -31.30 -12.53 10.25
N GLY A 68 -32.09 -13.57 10.01
CA GLY A 68 -32.73 -13.83 8.73
C GLY A 68 -31.79 -14.49 7.70
N ALA A 69 -32.37 -15.04 6.64
CA ALA A 69 -31.62 -15.76 5.61
C ALA A 69 -30.84 -14.80 4.68
N ALA A 70 -31.35 -13.58 4.49
CA ALA A 70 -30.73 -12.54 3.68
C ALA A 70 -29.78 -11.62 4.47
N LEU A 71 -29.58 -11.87 5.78
CA LEU A 71 -28.78 -11.06 6.72
C LEU A 71 -29.44 -9.75 7.16
N ASP A 72 -30.59 -9.40 6.60
CA ASP A 72 -31.34 -8.16 6.87
C ASP A 72 -32.86 -8.35 6.95
N ASP A 73 -33.35 -9.59 6.79
CA ASP A 73 -34.76 -9.97 6.82
C ASP A 73 -35.18 -10.64 8.15
N GLY A 74 -34.31 -10.59 9.16
CA GLY A 74 -34.56 -11.09 10.50
C GLY A 74 -35.22 -10.08 11.44
N SER A 75 -35.50 -10.52 12.66
CA SER A 75 -35.99 -9.67 13.75
C SER A 75 -34.87 -9.06 14.60
N ALA A 76 -33.64 -9.60 14.50
CA ALA A 76 -32.44 -9.03 15.10
C ALA A 76 -31.78 -8.00 14.16
N PRO A 77 -30.82 -7.18 14.65
CA PRO A 77 -30.16 -6.19 13.80
C PRO A 77 -29.50 -6.82 12.56
N PRO A 78 -29.47 -6.11 11.42
CA PRO A 78 -28.91 -6.65 10.19
C PRO A 78 -27.41 -6.86 10.31
N LEU A 79 -26.92 -7.91 9.65
CA LEU A 79 -25.50 -8.28 9.57
C LEU A 79 -24.88 -7.93 8.20
N THR A 80 -25.53 -7.00 7.49
CA THR A 80 -25.08 -6.43 6.23
C THR A 80 -25.51 -4.96 6.13
N GLY A 81 -24.95 -4.23 5.16
CA GLY A 81 -25.26 -2.82 4.91
C GLY A 81 -24.69 -1.83 5.93
N ASP A 82 -25.11 -0.57 5.80
CA ASP A 82 -24.51 0.57 6.52
C ASP A 82 -24.67 0.50 8.04
N TYR A 83 -25.79 -0.05 8.53
CA TYR A 83 -26.00 -0.21 9.96
C TYR A 83 -24.95 -1.17 10.56
N PHE A 84 -24.71 -2.30 9.90
CA PHE A 84 -23.73 -3.28 10.34
C PHE A 84 -22.32 -2.70 10.39
N VAL A 85 -21.89 -1.99 9.34
CA VAL A 85 -20.55 -1.37 9.27
C VAL A 85 -20.34 -0.39 10.42
N GLN A 86 -21.32 0.49 10.67
CA GLN A 86 -21.24 1.47 11.75
C GLN A 86 -21.16 0.83 13.14
N SER A 87 -21.93 -0.24 13.38
CA SER A 87 -21.91 -0.96 14.65
C SER A 87 -20.61 -1.76 14.83
N TRP A 88 -20.08 -2.34 13.76
CA TRP A 88 -18.84 -3.12 13.79
C TRP A 88 -17.61 -2.27 14.09
N GLU A 89 -17.56 -1.05 13.56
CA GLU A 89 -16.48 -0.08 13.83
C GLU A 89 -16.53 0.48 15.26
N ARG A 90 -17.67 0.38 15.94
CA ARG A 90 -17.87 0.86 17.30
C ARG A 90 -18.57 -0.20 18.18
N PRO A 91 -17.89 -1.29 18.54
CA PRO A 91 -18.50 -2.35 19.33
C PRO A 91 -19.00 -1.81 20.69
N GLY A 92 -20.30 -1.92 20.94
CA GLY A 92 -20.89 -1.64 22.27
C GLY A 92 -21.40 -0.21 22.51
N VAL A 93 -21.61 0.60 21.47
CA VAL A 93 -22.39 1.85 21.57
C VAL A 93 -23.75 1.74 20.90
#